data_AF-A0A2L0ID25-F1
#
_entry.id   AF-A0A2L0ID25-F1
#
_cell.length_a   1.000
_cell.length_b   1.000
_cell.length_c   1.000
_cell.angle_alpha   90.00
_cell.angle_beta   90.00
_cell.angle_gamma   90.00
#
_symmetry.space_group_name_H-M   'P 1'
#
loop_
_entity.id
_entity.type
_entity.pdbx_description
1 polymer ?
#
loop_
_entity_poly.entity_id
_entity_poly.type
_entity_poly.pdbx_seq_one_letter_code
_entity_poly.pdbx_strand_id
1 'polypeptide(L)'
;MKKMNIDFFTGRLLINDNELLLWSYDDFVTSEFYVSNKEIKKNGGVYFNFPEVNWMGKNFFMEIRPSINNFPPTIFLIDRTSDFFYSLKNWEDRANLELLHEEECNLITWVRDKIEGE
;
A
#
# COMPACT_ATOMS: atom_id res chain seq x y z
N MET A 1 13.92 -2.54 7.49
CA MET A 1 12.62 -2.00 7.03
C MET A 1 12.64 -1.98 5.51
N LYS A 2 11.57 -2.40 4.83
CA LYS A 2 11.59 -2.47 3.36
C LYS A 2 11.34 -1.11 2.75
N LYS A 3 12.22 -0.65 1.87
CA LYS A 3 12.16 0.66 1.23
C LYS A 3 11.34 0.57 -0.04
N MET A 4 10.34 1.44 -0.15
CA MET A 4 9.52 1.60 -1.34
C MET A 4 9.96 2.82 -2.13
N ASN A 5 9.93 2.68 -3.45
CA ASN A 5 10.11 3.78 -4.40
C ASN A 5 9.00 3.67 -5.46
N ILE A 6 8.44 4.81 -5.86
CA ILE A 6 7.49 4.92 -6.97
C ILE A 6 8.15 5.75 -8.06
N ASP A 7 8.19 5.23 -9.28
CA ASP A 7 8.41 6.01 -10.47
C ASP A 7 7.07 6.64 -10.88
N PHE A 8 6.92 7.95 -10.67
CA PHE A 8 5.68 8.67 -10.98
C PHE A 8 5.41 8.81 -12.49
N PHE A 9 6.44 8.66 -13.34
CA PHE A 9 6.28 8.73 -14.79
C PHE A 9 5.75 7.41 -15.35
N THR A 10 6.26 6.29 -14.85
CA THR A 10 5.89 4.96 -15.35
C THR A 10 4.85 4.24 -14.49
N GLY A 11 4.57 4.74 -13.29
CA GLY A 11 3.74 4.07 -12.29
C GLY A 11 4.37 2.79 -11.71
N ARG A 12 5.68 2.58 -11.91
CA ARG A 12 6.37 1.38 -11.43
C ARG A 12 6.67 1.55 -9.95
N LEU A 13 6.40 0.50 -9.17
CA LEU A 13 6.61 0.51 -7.73
C LEU A 13 7.58 -0.60 -7.36
N LEU A 14 8.66 -0.23 -6.68
CA LEU A 14 9.69 -1.15 -6.21
C LEU A 14 9.73 -1.19 -4.69
N ILE A 15 9.92 -2.38 -4.13
CA ILE A 15 10.18 -2.59 -2.69
C ILE A 15 11.46 -3.40 -2.54
N ASN A 16 12.50 -2.79 -1.96
CA ASN A 16 13.86 -3.34 -1.94
C ASN A 16 14.29 -3.86 -3.32
N ASP A 17 14.14 -3.01 -4.34
CA ASP A 17 14.49 -3.28 -5.74
C ASP A 17 13.67 -4.36 -6.46
N ASN A 18 12.70 -4.98 -5.78
CA ASN A 18 11.74 -5.88 -6.40
C ASN A 18 10.53 -5.11 -6.90
N GLU A 19 10.21 -5.22 -8.19
CA GLU A 19 9.02 -4.61 -8.76
C GLU A 19 7.74 -5.30 -8.29
N LEU A 20 6.72 -4.52 -7.92
CA LEU A 20 5.38 -5.00 -7.65
C LEU A 20 4.63 -5.22 -8.97
N LEU A 21 4.54 -6.47 -9.39
CA LEU A 21 3.77 -6.88 -10.57
C LEU A 21 2.28 -6.91 -10.22
N LEU A 22 1.56 -5.82 -10.50
CA LEU A 22 0.16 -5.65 -10.09
C LEU A 22 -0.84 -5.80 -11.23
N TRP A 23 -0.41 -5.90 -12.48
CA TRP A 23 -1.30 -5.92 -13.65
C TRP A 23 -2.08 -7.22 -13.82
N SER A 24 -1.77 -8.24 -13.02
CA SER A 24 -2.52 -9.49 -12.92
C SER A 24 -2.37 -10.06 -11.51
N TYR A 25 -3.43 -10.66 -10.99
CA TYR A 25 -3.38 -11.45 -9.77
C TYR A 25 -2.35 -12.58 -9.87
N ASP A 26 -2.31 -13.30 -10.99
CA ASP A 26 -1.41 -14.44 -11.19
C ASP A 26 0.06 -13.99 -11.24
N ASP A 27 0.34 -12.86 -11.93
CA ASP A 27 1.67 -12.27 -11.96
C ASP A 27 2.11 -11.84 -10.56
N PHE A 28 1.20 -11.25 -9.77
CA PHE A 28 1.50 -10.86 -8.40
C PHE A 28 1.86 -12.06 -7.52
N VAL A 29 1.01 -13.09 -7.47
CA VAL A 29 1.22 -14.24 -6.55
C VAL A 29 2.35 -15.17 -6.98
N THR A 30 2.82 -15.07 -8.21
CA THR A 30 3.98 -15.81 -8.71
C THR A 30 5.27 -14.97 -8.72
N SER A 31 5.18 -13.66 -8.44
CA SER A 31 6.32 -12.76 -8.41
C SER A 31 7.35 -13.12 -7.32
N GLU A 32 8.62 -12.82 -7.58
CA GLU A 32 9.69 -12.95 -6.58
C GLU A 32 9.40 -12.12 -5.33
N PHE A 33 8.80 -10.93 -5.50
CA PHE A 33 8.33 -10.11 -4.38
C PHE A 33 7.37 -10.89 -3.49
N TYR A 34 6.33 -11.52 -4.04
CA TYR A 34 5.37 -12.25 -3.22
C TYR A 34 6.01 -13.48 -2.54
N VAL A 35 6.76 -14.27 -3.31
CA VAL A 35 7.37 -15.53 -2.82
C VAL A 35 8.40 -15.29 -1.72
N SER A 36 9.17 -14.19 -1.83
CA SER A 36 10.25 -13.88 -0.88
C SER A 36 9.75 -13.24 0.42
N ASN A 37 8.50 -12.77 0.45
CA ASN A 37 7.96 -11.95 1.54
C ASN A 37 6.84 -12.67 2.29
N LYS A 38 7.24 -13.61 3.15
CA LYS A 38 6.35 -14.48 3.94
C LYS A 38 5.43 -13.74 4.91
N GLU A 39 5.73 -12.49 5.22
CA GLU A 39 4.88 -11.65 6.06
C GLU A 39 3.67 -11.07 5.33
N ILE A 40 3.61 -11.18 3.99
CA ILE A 40 2.43 -10.81 3.22
C ILE A 40 1.29 -11.73 3.64
N LYS A 41 0.21 -11.12 4.16
CA LYS A 41 -1.00 -11.84 4.56
C LYS A 41 -2.07 -11.67 3.50
N LYS A 42 -2.53 -12.77 2.93
CA LYS A 42 -3.73 -12.75 2.08
C LYS A 42 -4.96 -12.53 2.97
N ASN A 43 -5.74 -11.50 2.68
CA ASN A 43 -6.99 -11.18 3.36
C ASN A 43 -8.16 -11.27 2.39
N GLY A 44 -9.13 -12.13 2.71
CA GLY A 44 -10.22 -12.44 1.79
C GLY A 44 -9.74 -13.18 0.53
N GLY A 45 -10.50 -13.06 -0.56
CA GLY A 45 -10.23 -13.80 -1.80
C GLY A 45 -9.05 -13.26 -2.61
N VAL A 46 -8.79 -11.96 -2.53
CA VAL A 46 -8.04 -11.24 -3.57
C VAL A 46 -7.16 -10.07 -3.06
N TYR A 47 -7.16 -9.80 -1.76
CA TYR A 47 -6.40 -8.68 -1.18
C TYR A 47 -5.19 -9.20 -0.40
N PHE A 48 -4.13 -8.41 -0.36
CA PHE A 48 -2.89 -8.76 0.32
C PHE A 48 -2.41 -7.62 1.19
N ASN A 49 -1.99 -7.95 2.41
CA ASN A 49 -1.55 -6.97 3.38
C ASN A 49 -0.06 -7.15 3.62
N PHE A 50 0.69 -6.10 3.36
CA PHE A 50 2.10 -6.00 3.62
C PHE A 50 2.31 -5.11 4.85
N PRO A 51 2.79 -5.68 5.98
CA PRO A 51 2.62 -5.05 7.29
C PRO A 51 3.36 -3.74 7.44
N GLU A 52 4.53 -3.60 6.81
CA GLU A 52 5.36 -2.41 6.97
C GLU A 52 6.23 -2.15 5.75
N VAL A 53 6.10 -0.95 5.22
CA VAL A 53 6.94 -0.40 4.17
C VAL A 53 7.34 1.03 4.52
N ASN A 54 8.58 1.41 4.20
CA ASN A 54 9.03 2.79 4.34
C ASN A 54 9.02 3.48 2.99
N TRP A 55 8.36 4.62 2.91
CA TRP A 55 8.37 5.47 1.73
C TRP A 55 8.70 6.90 2.15
N MET A 56 9.73 7.49 1.54
CA MET A 56 10.19 8.86 1.81
C MET A 56 10.34 9.21 3.31
N GLY A 57 10.82 8.25 4.12
CA GLY A 57 11.06 8.43 5.55
C GLY A 57 9.85 8.18 6.46
N LYS A 58 8.69 7.81 5.92
CA LYS A 58 7.48 7.48 6.69
C LYS A 58 7.11 6.00 6.55
N ASN A 59 6.53 5.43 7.60
CA ASN A 59 6.16 4.01 7.66
C ASN A 59 4.68 3.81 7.40
N PHE A 60 4.38 2.94 6.44
CA PHE A 60 3.03 2.61 6.04
C PHE A 60 2.76 1.12 6.22
N PHE A 61 1.54 0.82 6.61
CA PHE A 61 0.90 -0.44 6.32
C PHE A 61 0.37 -0.37 4.88
N MET A 62 0.54 -1.43 4.11
CA MET A 62 0.16 -1.43 2.71
C MET A 62 -0.85 -2.54 2.42
N GLU A 63 -2.00 -2.15 1.89
CA GLU A 63 -2.94 -3.08 1.27
C GLU A 63 -2.74 -3.07 -0.24
N ILE A 64 -2.55 -4.25 -0.81
CA ILE A 64 -2.23 -4.49 -2.20
C ILE A 64 -3.41 -5.21 -2.85
N ARG A 65 -3.93 -4.63 -3.93
CA ARG A 65 -4.98 -5.21 -4.76
C ARG A 65 -4.46 -5.31 -6.19
N PRO A 66 -3.96 -6.48 -6.61
CA PRO A 66 -3.62 -6.72 -8.01
C PRO A 66 -4.87 -6.61 -8.90
N SER A 67 -4.65 -6.36 -10.18
CA SER A 67 -5.68 -6.34 -11.21
C SER A 67 -6.37 -7.69 -11.31
N ILE A 68 -7.70 -7.68 -11.32
CA ILE A 68 -8.54 -8.87 -11.46
C ILE A 68 -9.68 -8.55 -12.42
N ASN A 69 -9.82 -9.34 -13.48
CA ASN A 69 -10.78 -9.09 -14.55
C ASN A 69 -10.63 -7.67 -15.10
N ASN A 70 -11.65 -6.83 -14.94
CA ASN A 70 -11.67 -5.44 -15.40
C ASN A 70 -11.37 -4.43 -14.28
N PHE A 71 -11.03 -4.88 -13.07
CA PHE A 71 -10.68 -3.99 -11.96
C PHE A 71 -9.20 -3.63 -12.02
N PRO A 72 -8.83 -2.33 -12.08
CA PRO A 72 -7.44 -1.91 -12.12
C PRO A 72 -6.73 -2.23 -10.81
N PRO A 73 -5.39 -2.35 -10.84
CA PRO A 73 -4.62 -2.52 -9.62
C PRO A 73 -4.77 -1.30 -8.70
N THR A 74 -4.73 -1.53 -7.39
CA THR A 74 -4.80 -0.46 -6.39
C THR A 74 -3.91 -0.77 -5.20
N ILE A 75 -3.28 0.27 -4.66
CA ILE A 75 -2.51 0.19 -3.42
C ILE A 75 -3.06 1.22 -2.45
N PHE A 76 -3.31 0.80 -1.22
CA PHE A 76 -3.63 1.69 -0.13
C PHE A 76 -2.43 1.74 0.81
N LEU A 77 -1.90 2.94 1.02
CA LEU A 77 -0.89 3.21 2.02
C LEU A 77 -1.58 3.83 3.22
N ILE A 78 -1.42 3.20 4.37
CA ILE A 78 -2.03 3.61 5.63
C ILE A 78 -0.91 3.93 6.61
N ASP A 79 -0.80 5.17 7.04
CA ASP A 79 0.18 5.63 8.00
C ASP A 79 0.07 4.83 9.29
N ARG A 80 1.14 4.15 9.68
CA ARG A 80 1.13 3.31 10.89
C ARG A 80 0.98 4.09 12.18
N THR A 81 1.06 5.41 12.13
CA THR A 81 0.88 6.31 13.27
C THR A 81 -0.49 6.98 13.31
N SER A 82 -1.35 6.79 12.30
CA SER A 82 -2.64 7.45 12.23
C SER A 82 -3.74 6.71 12.99
N ASP A 83 -4.78 7.45 13.35
CA ASP A 83 -5.98 6.91 14.00
C ASP A 83 -6.71 5.90 13.09
N PHE A 84 -6.64 6.11 11.77
CA PHE A 84 -7.19 5.14 10.80
C PHE A 84 -6.44 3.79 10.84
N PHE A 85 -5.12 3.77 11.03
CA PHE A 85 -4.40 2.50 11.21
C PHE A 85 -4.85 1.76 12.47
N TYR A 86 -5.06 2.47 13.58
CA TYR A 86 -5.51 1.86 14.82
C TYR A 86 -6.95 1.35 14.72
N SER A 87 -7.80 2.00 13.91
CA SER A 87 -9.19 1.59 13.66
C SER A 87 -9.30 0.27 12.89
N LEU A 88 -8.28 -0.15 12.13
CA LEU A 88 -8.32 -1.38 11.30
C LEU A 88 -8.65 -2.67 12.07
N LYS A 89 -8.49 -2.68 13.40
CA LYS A 89 -8.79 -3.83 14.27
C LYS A 89 -10.28 -3.97 14.60
N ASN A 90 -11.07 -2.90 14.42
CA ASN A 90 -12.49 -2.88 14.70
C ASN A 90 -13.25 -2.52 13.42
N TRP A 91 -14.22 -3.34 13.04
CA TRP A 91 -15.00 -3.11 11.82
C TRP A 91 -15.79 -1.80 11.86
N GLU A 92 -16.38 -1.45 13.01
CA GLU A 92 -17.18 -0.22 13.16
C GLU A 92 -16.30 1.02 13.02
N ASP A 93 -15.13 1.02 13.68
CA ASP A 93 -14.19 2.13 13.60
C ASP A 93 -13.54 2.22 12.20
N ARG A 94 -13.28 1.08 11.55
CA ARG A 94 -12.76 1.03 10.17
C ARG A 94 -13.74 1.62 9.16
N ALA A 95 -15.05 1.49 9.40
CA ALA A 95 -16.09 2.04 8.54
C ALA A 95 -16.32 3.55 8.77
N ASN A 96 -15.59 4.18 9.70
CA ASN A 96 -15.66 5.61 9.93
C ASN A 96 -15.08 6.37 8.71
N LEU A 97 -15.97 7.00 7.94
CA LEU A 97 -15.62 7.76 6.75
C LEU A 97 -14.81 9.02 7.06
N GLU A 98 -14.95 9.59 8.26
CA GLU A 98 -14.17 10.77 8.68
C GLU A 98 -12.69 10.39 8.85
N LEU A 99 -12.40 9.29 9.56
CA LEU A 99 -11.03 8.80 9.72
C LEU A 99 -10.38 8.41 8.38
N LEU A 100 -11.15 7.83 7.47
CA LEU A 100 -10.66 7.50 6.12
C LEU A 100 -10.32 8.76 5.32
N HIS A 101 -11.18 9.78 5.39
CA HIS A 101 -10.97 11.04 4.68
C HIS A 101 -9.76 11.82 5.25
N GLU A 102 -9.59 11.82 6.56
CA GLU A 102 -8.41 12.40 7.22
C GLU A 102 -7.12 11.70 6.79
N GLU A 103 -7.12 10.35 6.74
CA GLU A 103 -5.99 9.57 6.25
C GLU A 103 -5.63 9.92 4.80
N GLU A 104 -6.63 10.02 3.93
CA GLU A 104 -6.44 10.43 2.53
C GLU A 104 -5.85 11.84 2.42
N CYS A 105 -6.40 12.82 3.15
CA CYS A 105 -5.90 14.20 3.17
C CYS A 105 -4.46 14.28 3.67
N ASN A 106 -4.13 13.52 4.72
CA ASN A 106 -2.79 13.45 5.28
C ASN A 106 -1.79 12.86 4.30
N LEU A 107 -2.15 11.79 3.59
CA LEU A 107 -1.29 11.18 2.57
C LEU A 107 -1.06 12.14 1.40
N ILE A 108 -2.11 12.78 0.88
CA ILE A 108 -2.00 13.74 -0.23
C ILE A 108 -1.09 14.92 0.15
N THR A 109 -1.30 15.49 1.33
CA THR A 109 -0.49 16.61 1.83
C THR A 109 0.96 16.20 1.96
N TRP A 110 1.23 15.06 2.59
CA TRP A 110 2.58 14.55 2.78
C TRP A 110 3.30 14.26 1.46
N VAL A 111 2.62 13.67 0.46
CA VAL A 111 3.22 13.46 -0.87
C VAL A 111 3.53 14.79 -1.56
N ARG A 112 2.63 15.77 -1.50
CA ARG A 112 2.85 17.10 -2.08
C ARG A 112 4.07 17.78 -1.45
N ASP A 113 4.16 17.80 -0.13
CA ASP A 113 5.29 18.40 0.59
C ASP A 113 6.63 17.74 0.24
N LYS A 114 6.63 16.44 -0.04
CA LYS A 114 7.84 15.70 -0.45
C LYS A 114 8.23 15.95 -1.90
N ILE A 115 7.27 16.10 -2.81
CA ILE A 115 7.56 16.36 -4.22
C ILE A 115 7.91 17.84 -4.46
N GLU A 116 7.25 18.77 -3.78
CA GLU A 116 7.53 20.22 -3.91
C GLU A 116 8.82 20.64 -3.17
N GLY A 117 9.28 19.82 -2.22
CA GLY A 117 10.52 20.04 -1.45
C GLY A 117 11.78 19.41 -2.06
N GLU A 118 11.68 18.74 -3.22
CA GLU A 118 12.80 18.19 -4.02
C GLU A 118 13.25 19.18 -5.11
#